data_AF-A0A537F206-F1
#
_entry.id   AF-A0A537F206-F1
#
_cell.length_a   1.000
_cell.length_b   1.000
_cell.length_c   1.000
_cell.angle_alpha   90.00
_cell.angle_beta   90.00
_cell.angle_gamma   90.00
#
_symmetry.space_group_name_H-M   'P 1'
#
loop_
_entity.id
_entity.type
_entity.pdbx_description
1 polymer ?
#
loop_
_entity_poly.entity_id
_entity_poly.type
_entity_poly.pdbx_seq_one_letter_code
_entity_poly.pdbx_strand_id
1 'polypeptide(L)'
;MTFSNGTRIVIPAHCLSGHNDAKGTTISSALPVSPSAASVYPATTAWIEDTKYANCGWFGCSQLTSFSGNWPVPKNPATTTDGQSIYLFIGMTNWWDANPTYGQLIQNVLQWGPVNAYSCVNGGSYWGIANYYVGNNWCVASDLKQVNVGDVIGGLMGKTSCGYNCYYWYMSTTDQTTGAGSFMNVAAPTMYNVYVTLEVHNVVQCSDYPASGSTNFYNLNVGGGTPGWGNQGPINDCPDESVAAYGSSLVILNYYYPPPPPPPPGGGCVAQGTPILTNHGYVPVQSLKPGETVLGFDLKNGQTMPLRLVSNTVTWENSLIRINDGALLLTATNQPIYTRNSTYIGWVRDPQNLKVGESIYNAVNHQWVPIYSVENVYDRTRVYDVVTEGPNNFIANGYLLDYK
;
A
#
# COMPACT_ATOMS: atom_id res chain seq x y z
N MET A 1 46.21 -7.82 -1.70
CA MET A 1 45.73 -6.41 -1.67
C MET A 1 45.32 -6.07 -0.24
N THR A 2 45.56 -4.84 0.23
CA THR A 2 45.20 -4.41 1.59
C THR A 2 44.27 -3.20 1.49
N PHE A 3 43.11 -3.26 2.15
CA PHE A 3 42.12 -2.18 2.14
C PHE A 3 42.31 -1.24 3.34
N SER A 4 41.73 -0.04 3.27
CA SER A 4 41.86 1.05 4.26
C SER A 4 41.30 0.70 5.64
N ASN A 5 40.45 -0.32 5.75
CA ASN A 5 39.95 -0.86 7.01
C ASN A 5 40.84 -1.98 7.61
N GLY A 6 42.04 -2.19 7.07
CA GLY A 6 43.01 -3.18 7.57
C GLY A 6 42.78 -4.60 7.06
N THR A 7 41.70 -4.85 6.31
CA THR A 7 41.42 -6.17 5.74
C THR A 7 42.42 -6.50 4.63
N ARG A 8 43.04 -7.69 4.71
CA ARG A 8 43.94 -8.22 3.69
C ARG A 8 43.28 -9.36 2.92
N ILE A 9 43.28 -9.23 1.59
CA ILE A 9 43.04 -10.36 0.69
C ILE A 9 44.38 -10.89 0.21
N VAL A 10 44.68 -12.14 0.56
CA VAL A 10 45.80 -12.91 0.04
C VAL A 10 45.28 -13.73 -1.14
N ILE A 11 45.74 -13.42 -2.35
CA ILE A 11 45.38 -14.17 -3.55
C ILE A 11 46.41 -15.31 -3.69
N PRO A 12 45.97 -16.59 -3.75
CA PRO A 12 46.87 -17.71 -3.98
C PRO A 12 47.63 -17.58 -5.30
N ALA A 13 48.92 -17.92 -5.31
CA ALA A 13 49.80 -17.71 -6.47
C ALA A 13 49.32 -18.36 -7.78
N HIS A 14 48.53 -19.44 -7.70
CA HIS A 14 47.97 -20.11 -8.87
C HIS A 14 46.88 -19.29 -9.60
N CYS A 15 46.35 -18.23 -8.99
CA CYS A 15 45.38 -17.33 -9.60
C CYS A 15 46.03 -16.17 -10.38
N LEU A 16 47.36 -16.05 -10.38
CA LEU A 16 48.09 -14.93 -11.01
C LEU A 16 48.86 -15.32 -12.28
N SER A 17 48.81 -16.58 -12.74
CA SER A 17 49.47 -16.96 -13.99
C SER A 17 48.62 -16.52 -15.20
N GLY A 18 49.01 -15.43 -15.86
CA GLY A 18 48.55 -15.13 -17.22
C GLY A 18 48.10 -13.70 -17.52
N HIS A 19 47.99 -12.81 -16.53
CA HIS A 19 47.54 -11.44 -16.76
C HIS A 19 48.46 -10.43 -16.07
N ASN A 20 49.28 -9.73 -16.86
CA ASN A 20 50.20 -8.69 -16.39
C ASN A 20 49.57 -7.28 -16.30
N ASP A 21 48.25 -7.13 -16.48
CA ASP A 21 47.61 -5.81 -16.49
C ASP A 21 46.45 -5.72 -15.49
N ALA A 22 46.78 -5.56 -14.21
CA ALA A 22 45.80 -5.14 -13.20
C ALA A 22 45.92 -3.62 -12.97
N LYS A 23 45.20 -2.81 -13.75
CA LYS A 23 44.90 -1.43 -13.37
C LYS A 23 43.89 -1.46 -12.23
N GLY A 24 44.27 -0.92 -11.07
CA GLY A 24 43.42 -0.87 -9.89
C GLY A 24 42.20 0.03 -10.12
N THR A 25 41.04 -0.59 -10.27
CA THR A 25 39.74 0.09 -10.20
C THR A 25 39.21 -0.05 -8.78
N THR A 26 38.99 1.07 -8.10
CA THR A 26 38.37 1.12 -6.77
C THR A 26 36.92 0.64 -6.90
N ILE A 27 36.62 -0.59 -6.47
CA ILE A 27 35.25 -1.08 -6.36
C ILE A 27 34.77 -0.75 -4.94
N SER A 28 33.92 0.27 -4.83
CA SER A 28 33.14 0.50 -3.61
C SER A 28 32.06 -0.58 -3.52
N SER A 29 32.22 -1.53 -2.61
CA SER A 29 31.18 -2.52 -2.31
C SER A 29 30.04 -1.84 -1.56
N ALA A 30 29.01 -1.41 -2.29
CA ALA A 30 27.71 -1.20 -1.68
C ALA A 30 27.18 -2.59 -1.27
N LEU A 31 26.87 -2.75 0.02
CA LEU A 31 26.03 -3.84 0.51
C LEU A 31 24.73 -3.85 -0.33
N PRO A 32 24.11 -5.02 -0.57
CA PRO A 32 22.85 -5.06 -1.28
C PRO A 32 21.84 -4.22 -0.49
N VAL A 33 21.50 -3.08 -1.07
CA VAL A 33 20.40 -2.23 -0.62
C VAL A 33 19.17 -3.13 -0.66
N SER A 34 18.41 -3.18 0.44
CA SER A 34 17.01 -3.61 0.42
C SER A 34 16.36 -3.10 -0.87
N PRO A 35 15.47 -3.87 -1.55
CA PRO A 35 15.00 -3.49 -2.87
C PRO A 35 14.57 -2.02 -2.83
N SER A 36 15.33 -1.19 -3.54
CA SER A 36 14.95 0.18 -3.84
C SER A 36 13.51 0.13 -4.28
N ALA A 37 12.66 1.00 -3.73
CA ALA A 37 11.38 1.31 -4.35
C ALA A 37 11.64 1.42 -5.86
N ALA A 38 10.91 0.63 -6.66
CA ALA A 38 11.16 0.57 -8.09
C ALA A 38 11.10 2.01 -8.63
N SER A 39 12.20 2.46 -9.23
CA SER A 39 12.25 3.75 -9.89
C SER A 39 11.20 3.77 -11.00
N VAL A 40 10.36 4.79 -11.03
CA VAL A 40 9.33 4.96 -12.05
C VAL A 40 10.02 5.24 -13.39
N TYR A 41 9.58 4.58 -14.47
CA TYR A 41 9.90 5.08 -15.81
C TYR A 41 9.04 6.32 -16.05
N PRO A 42 9.57 7.46 -16.49
CA PRO A 42 8.76 8.66 -16.64
C PRO A 42 7.64 8.43 -17.66
N ALA A 43 6.37 8.49 -17.23
CA ALA A 43 5.24 8.45 -18.13
C ALA A 43 5.37 9.48 -19.26
N THR A 44 4.85 9.11 -20.42
CA THR A 44 4.72 10.04 -21.55
C THR A 44 3.57 11.04 -21.36
N THR A 45 2.69 10.84 -20.38
CA THR A 45 1.54 11.69 -20.05
C THR A 45 1.32 11.75 -18.53
N ALA A 46 0.63 12.78 -18.03
CA ALA A 46 0.29 12.86 -16.60
C ALA A 46 -0.90 11.98 -16.19
N TRP A 47 -1.70 11.51 -17.15
CA TRP A 47 -2.88 10.66 -16.92
C TRP A 47 -2.42 9.21 -16.96
N ILE A 48 -2.19 8.62 -15.79
CA ILE A 48 -1.58 7.30 -15.66
C ILE A 48 -2.61 6.19 -15.85
N GLU A 49 -3.78 6.36 -15.21
CA GLU A 49 -4.89 5.43 -15.34
C GLU A 49 -6.13 6.23 -15.71
N ASP A 50 -6.61 6.07 -16.94
CA ASP A 50 -7.87 6.66 -17.36
C ASP A 50 -8.72 5.69 -18.17
N THR A 51 -10.03 5.89 -18.07
CA THR A 51 -10.97 5.36 -19.05
C THR A 51 -11.87 6.47 -19.54
N LYS A 52 -12.25 6.34 -20.80
CA LYS A 52 -13.06 7.30 -21.53
C LYS A 52 -14.34 6.64 -22.00
N TYR A 53 -15.43 7.39 -21.93
CA TYR A 53 -16.59 7.15 -22.79
C TYR A 53 -16.86 8.39 -23.65
N ALA A 54 -16.84 8.21 -24.97
CA ALA A 54 -17.28 9.22 -25.93
C ALA A 54 -18.73 8.92 -26.33
N ASN A 55 -19.64 9.88 -26.17
CA ASN A 55 -21.01 9.76 -26.66
C ASN A 55 -21.10 10.03 -28.16
N CYS A 56 -20.24 9.36 -28.92
CA CYS A 56 -20.01 9.54 -30.34
C CYS A 56 -20.24 8.22 -31.05
N GLY A 57 -21.24 8.19 -31.93
CA GLY A 57 -21.52 7.05 -32.79
C GLY A 57 -21.07 7.34 -34.23
N TRP A 58 -21.40 6.40 -35.12
CA TRP A 58 -21.06 6.49 -36.55
C TRP A 58 -21.60 7.75 -37.25
N PHE A 59 -22.74 8.28 -36.77
CA PHE A 59 -23.44 9.40 -37.39
C PHE A 59 -23.25 10.75 -36.66
N GLY A 60 -22.34 10.81 -35.69
CA GLY A 60 -22.04 12.02 -34.91
C GLY A 60 -22.10 11.80 -33.40
N CYS A 61 -21.89 12.89 -32.65
CA CYS A 61 -21.90 12.86 -31.19
C CYS A 61 -23.15 13.51 -30.61
N SER A 62 -23.66 12.90 -29.54
CA SER A 62 -24.77 13.39 -28.74
C SER A 62 -24.24 14.11 -27.51
N GLN A 63 -24.87 15.25 -27.18
CA GLN A 63 -24.49 16.01 -26.00
C GLN A 63 -24.77 15.22 -24.72
N LEU A 64 -23.86 15.33 -23.75
CA LEU A 64 -24.07 14.87 -22.40
C LEU A 64 -24.69 15.99 -21.56
N THR A 65 -25.45 15.62 -20.53
CA THR A 65 -26.18 16.58 -19.66
C THR A 65 -25.74 16.54 -18.21
N SER A 66 -25.17 15.43 -17.76
CA SER A 66 -24.61 15.31 -16.41
C SER A 66 -23.61 14.17 -16.32
N PHE A 67 -22.79 14.22 -15.29
CA PHE A 67 -21.98 13.09 -14.85
C PHE A 67 -21.87 13.11 -13.33
N SER A 68 -21.99 11.96 -12.70
CA SER A 68 -21.88 11.81 -11.24
C SER A 68 -21.34 10.45 -10.88
N GLY A 69 -20.82 10.33 -9.66
CA GLY A 69 -20.29 9.09 -9.12
C GLY A 69 -19.76 9.25 -7.71
N ASN A 70 -19.36 8.12 -7.13
CA ASN A 70 -18.77 8.05 -5.81
C ASN A 70 -17.41 7.35 -5.85
N TRP A 71 -16.48 7.80 -5.00
CA TRP A 71 -15.20 7.11 -4.80
C TRP A 71 -14.66 7.39 -3.38
N PRO A 72 -13.98 6.43 -2.75
CA PRO A 72 -13.39 6.63 -1.43
C PRO A 72 -12.11 7.47 -1.52
N VAL A 73 -11.80 8.20 -0.44
CA VAL A 73 -10.49 8.80 -0.24
C VAL A 73 -9.48 7.68 0.03
N PRO A 74 -8.47 7.49 -0.84
CA PRO A 74 -7.51 6.40 -0.71
C PRO A 74 -6.55 6.64 0.47
N LYS A 75 -5.74 5.64 0.80
CA LYS A 75 -4.64 5.84 1.75
C LYS A 75 -3.64 6.86 1.19
N ASN A 76 -3.07 7.66 2.08
CA ASN A 76 -1.98 8.56 1.73
C ASN A 76 -0.84 7.79 1.02
N PRO A 77 -0.11 8.44 0.09
CA PRO A 77 1.14 7.91 -0.41
C PRO A 77 2.08 7.47 0.71
N ALA A 78 2.83 6.39 0.48
CA ALA A 78 3.78 5.87 1.46
C ALA A 78 5.00 6.80 1.61
N THR A 79 5.40 7.44 0.51
CA THR A 79 6.37 8.55 0.52
C THR A 79 5.64 9.86 0.28
N THR A 80 5.91 10.91 1.05
CA THR A 80 5.21 12.22 0.94
C THR A 80 6.15 13.41 0.74
N THR A 81 7.43 13.13 0.54
CA THR A 81 8.52 14.12 0.51
C THR A 81 8.92 14.57 -0.89
N ASP A 82 8.44 13.88 -1.92
CA ASP A 82 8.96 14.03 -3.29
C ASP A 82 8.21 15.11 -4.08
N GLY A 83 7.23 15.76 -3.45
CA GLY A 83 6.48 16.87 -4.03
C GLY A 83 5.48 16.42 -5.09
N GLN A 84 5.07 15.15 -5.04
CA GLN A 84 4.09 14.60 -5.96
C GLN A 84 2.71 15.22 -5.75
N SER A 85 2.00 15.41 -6.85
CA SER A 85 0.59 15.79 -6.83
C SER A 85 -0.22 14.69 -7.50
N ILE A 86 -1.36 14.34 -6.89
CA ILE A 86 -2.26 13.28 -7.37
C ILE A 86 -3.66 13.86 -7.47
N TYR A 87 -4.34 13.54 -8.56
CA TYR A 87 -5.71 13.92 -8.83
C TYR A 87 -6.51 12.67 -9.21
N LEU A 88 -7.51 12.35 -8.39
CA LEU A 88 -8.51 11.33 -8.67
C LEU A 88 -9.82 12.04 -8.99
N PHE A 89 -10.33 11.87 -10.21
CA PHE A 89 -11.50 12.62 -10.63
C PHE A 89 -12.42 11.87 -11.58
N ILE A 90 -13.68 12.31 -11.56
CA ILE A 90 -14.58 12.20 -12.71
C ILE A 90 -14.55 13.51 -13.48
N GLY A 91 -14.58 13.44 -14.81
CA GLY A 91 -14.46 14.62 -15.66
C GLY A 91 -15.30 14.55 -16.93
N MET A 92 -15.58 15.72 -17.52
CA MET A 92 -16.27 15.87 -18.80
C MET A 92 -15.49 16.78 -19.74
N THR A 93 -15.33 16.36 -20.99
CA THR A 93 -14.68 17.17 -22.04
C THR A 93 -15.61 17.55 -23.18
N ASN A 94 -15.26 18.66 -23.82
CA ASN A 94 -15.91 19.12 -25.04
C ASN A 94 -15.52 18.26 -26.25
N TRP A 95 -16.01 18.64 -27.44
CA TRP A 95 -15.75 17.94 -28.70
C TRP A 95 -14.25 17.73 -28.99
N TRP A 96 -13.44 18.71 -28.62
CA TRP A 96 -12.01 18.70 -28.85
C TRP A 96 -11.25 17.81 -27.88
N ASP A 97 -11.92 17.32 -26.85
CA ASP A 97 -11.41 16.32 -25.94
C ASP A 97 -10.06 16.73 -25.30
N ALA A 98 -9.06 15.84 -25.23
CA ALA A 98 -7.71 16.14 -24.73
C ALA A 98 -6.86 16.99 -25.71
N ASN A 99 -7.47 17.65 -26.71
CA ASN A 99 -6.73 18.54 -27.61
C ASN A 99 -6.09 19.69 -26.79
N PRO A 100 -4.78 19.93 -26.95
CA PRO A 100 -4.09 20.91 -26.14
C PRO A 100 -4.59 22.33 -26.38
N THR A 101 -5.10 22.67 -27.58
CA THR A 101 -5.48 24.05 -27.93
C THR A 101 -6.93 24.39 -27.57
N TYR A 102 -7.86 23.48 -27.84
CA TYR A 102 -9.30 23.74 -27.78
C TYR A 102 -10.04 22.84 -26.77
N GLY A 103 -9.33 21.85 -26.23
CA GLY A 103 -9.84 20.96 -25.19
C GLY A 103 -10.22 21.76 -23.95
N GLN A 104 -11.38 21.44 -23.40
CA GLN A 104 -11.85 22.01 -22.15
C GLN A 104 -12.42 20.89 -21.29
N LEU A 105 -12.09 20.93 -20.00
CA LEU A 105 -12.33 19.85 -19.06
C LEU A 105 -12.90 20.40 -17.76
N ILE A 106 -14.06 19.91 -17.35
CA ILE A 106 -14.64 20.15 -16.03
C ILE A 106 -14.50 18.90 -15.17
N GLN A 107 -14.13 19.03 -13.90
CA GLN A 107 -13.77 17.89 -13.04
C GLN A 107 -14.28 18.08 -11.61
N ASN A 108 -14.73 16.98 -11.01
CA ASN A 108 -14.88 16.86 -9.56
C ASN A 108 -13.64 16.12 -9.04
N VAL A 109 -12.77 16.83 -8.32
CA VAL A 109 -11.40 16.41 -8.05
C VAL A 109 -11.21 16.10 -6.57
N LEU A 110 -10.62 14.94 -6.31
CA LEU A 110 -9.94 14.62 -5.06
C LEU A 110 -8.43 14.77 -5.29
N GLN A 111 -7.81 15.74 -4.62
CA GLN A 111 -6.42 16.14 -4.80
C GLN A 111 -5.56 15.77 -3.58
N TRP A 112 -4.34 15.34 -3.82
CA TRP A 112 -3.22 15.29 -2.87
C TRP A 112 -2.05 16.11 -3.42
N GLY A 113 -1.25 16.67 -2.51
CA GLY A 113 0.06 17.22 -2.84
C GLY A 113 0.09 18.73 -3.01
N PRO A 114 1.29 19.32 -3.10
CA PRO A 114 1.49 20.76 -3.20
C PRO A 114 1.01 21.31 -4.55
N VAL A 115 1.00 22.64 -4.67
CA VAL A 115 0.85 23.29 -5.98
C VAL A 115 2.03 22.98 -6.87
N ASN A 116 1.72 22.65 -8.10
CA ASN A 116 2.66 22.56 -9.21
C ASN A 116 2.19 23.45 -10.38
N ALA A 117 2.91 23.42 -11.49
CA ALA A 117 2.59 24.22 -12.68
C ALA A 117 1.20 23.92 -13.29
N TYR A 118 0.58 22.81 -12.90
CA TYR A 118 -0.68 22.27 -13.39
C TYR A 118 -1.79 22.32 -12.33
N SER A 119 -1.51 22.77 -11.10
CA SER A 119 -2.51 22.91 -10.02
C SER A 119 -3.19 24.27 -10.01
N CYS A 120 -4.49 24.29 -9.74
CA CYS A 120 -5.29 25.51 -9.69
C CYS A 120 -5.51 26.03 -8.26
N VAL A 121 -5.38 25.15 -7.26
CA VAL A 121 -5.56 25.47 -5.83
C VAL A 121 -4.42 24.92 -4.98
N ASN A 122 -4.15 25.64 -3.89
CA ASN A 122 -3.14 25.28 -2.91
C ASN A 122 -3.50 24.01 -2.13
N GLY A 123 -2.78 22.92 -2.41
CA GLY A 123 -2.82 21.69 -1.63
C GLY A 123 -1.64 21.55 -0.66
N GLY A 124 -1.45 20.33 -0.17
CA GLY A 124 -0.34 19.95 0.69
C GLY A 124 -0.33 18.42 0.89
N SER A 125 0.40 17.93 1.88
CA SER A 125 0.44 16.50 2.23
C SER A 125 -0.85 16.03 2.94
N TYR A 126 -1.99 16.29 2.31
CA TYR A 126 -3.33 15.93 2.76
C TYR A 126 -4.26 15.78 1.54
N TRP A 127 -5.36 15.05 1.72
CA TRP A 127 -6.42 14.97 0.71
C TRP A 127 -7.39 16.15 0.81
N GLY A 128 -7.80 16.68 -0.32
CA GLY A 128 -8.84 17.70 -0.39
C GLY A 128 -9.70 17.60 -1.65
N ILE A 129 -10.94 18.07 -1.54
CA ILE A 129 -11.89 18.10 -2.65
C ILE A 129 -12.07 19.52 -3.20
N ALA A 130 -12.14 19.63 -4.52
CA ALA A 130 -12.43 20.87 -5.24
C ALA A 130 -12.99 20.55 -6.63
N ASN A 131 -13.64 21.55 -7.25
CA ASN A 131 -14.09 21.44 -8.63
C ASN A 131 -13.16 22.26 -9.51
N TYR A 132 -12.80 21.71 -10.66
CA TYR A 132 -11.85 22.29 -11.59
C TYR A 132 -12.52 22.54 -12.94
N TYR A 133 -12.14 23.64 -13.57
CA TYR A 133 -12.40 23.92 -14.97
C TYR A 133 -11.10 24.32 -15.64
N VAL A 134 -10.66 23.49 -16.58
CA VAL A 134 -9.33 23.52 -17.17
C VAL A 134 -9.45 23.72 -18.68
N GLY A 135 -8.58 24.57 -19.22
CA GLY A 135 -8.32 24.69 -20.66
C GLY A 135 -6.81 24.74 -20.93
N ASN A 136 -6.42 25.02 -22.18
CA ASN A 136 -5.03 24.97 -22.67
C ASN A 136 -3.97 25.57 -21.71
N ASN A 137 -4.18 26.81 -21.24
CA ASN A 137 -3.20 27.56 -20.44
C ASN A 137 -3.83 28.29 -19.25
N TRP A 138 -5.00 27.83 -18.82
CA TRP A 138 -5.71 28.45 -17.72
C TRP A 138 -6.50 27.39 -17.00
N CYS A 139 -6.69 27.64 -15.71
CA CYS A 139 -7.59 26.84 -14.93
C CYS A 139 -8.20 27.66 -13.80
N VAL A 140 -9.41 27.28 -13.43
CA VAL A 140 -10.18 27.89 -12.35
C VAL A 140 -10.66 26.77 -11.45
N ALA A 141 -10.48 26.92 -10.14
CA ALA A 141 -10.92 25.93 -9.17
C ALA A 141 -11.68 26.58 -8.01
N SER A 142 -12.55 25.78 -7.38
CA SER A 142 -13.30 26.21 -6.19
C SER A 142 -12.47 26.02 -4.95
N ASP A 143 -12.94 26.54 -3.81
CA ASP A 143 -12.26 26.36 -2.53
C ASP A 143 -11.93 24.88 -2.26
N LEU A 144 -10.67 24.60 -1.96
CA LEU A 144 -10.24 23.29 -1.53
C LEU A 144 -10.76 23.02 -0.11
N LYS A 145 -11.44 21.88 0.09
CA LYS A 145 -11.88 21.42 1.41
C LYS A 145 -11.14 20.14 1.77
N GLN A 146 -10.47 20.13 2.92
CA GLN A 146 -9.77 18.93 3.40
C GLN A 146 -10.76 17.81 3.73
N VAL A 147 -10.38 16.58 3.45
CA VAL A 147 -11.15 15.35 3.71
C VAL A 147 -10.21 14.28 4.29
N ASN A 148 -10.77 13.23 4.90
CA ASN A 148 -9.98 12.20 5.57
C ASN A 148 -9.91 10.92 4.75
N VAL A 149 -8.83 10.16 4.95
CA VAL A 149 -8.68 8.81 4.39
C VAL A 149 -9.88 7.95 4.78
N GLY A 150 -10.46 7.26 3.79
CA GLY A 150 -11.63 6.40 3.98
C GLY A 150 -12.98 7.11 3.88
N ASP A 151 -13.02 8.44 3.82
CA ASP A 151 -14.26 9.17 3.54
C ASP A 151 -14.78 8.86 2.13
N VAL A 152 -16.09 8.96 1.92
CA VAL A 152 -16.70 8.71 0.60
C VAL A 152 -16.96 10.05 -0.08
N ILE A 153 -16.36 10.26 -1.24
CA ILE A 153 -16.58 11.46 -2.04
C ILE A 153 -17.72 11.20 -3.04
N GLY A 154 -18.59 12.18 -3.19
CA GLY A 154 -19.60 12.25 -4.25
C GLY A 154 -19.31 13.43 -5.18
N GLY A 155 -19.14 13.13 -6.46
CA GLY A 155 -19.04 14.13 -7.53
C GLY A 155 -20.35 14.24 -8.28
N LEU A 156 -20.77 15.47 -8.58
CA LEU A 156 -21.88 15.77 -9.46
C LEU A 156 -21.52 16.98 -10.33
N MET A 157 -21.66 16.81 -11.63
CA MET A 157 -21.63 17.90 -12.60
C MET A 157 -22.83 17.80 -13.52
N GLY A 158 -23.43 18.94 -13.85
CA GLY A 158 -24.62 18.96 -14.67
C GLY A 158 -24.84 20.28 -15.38
N LYS A 159 -25.48 20.20 -16.54
CA LYS A 159 -25.94 21.37 -17.29
C LYS A 159 -27.05 22.05 -16.50
N THR A 160 -26.92 23.35 -16.27
CA THR A 160 -27.99 24.15 -15.66
C THR A 160 -29.22 24.13 -16.57
N SER A 161 -30.43 24.12 -16.00
CA SER A 161 -31.65 24.17 -16.80
C SER A 161 -31.80 25.56 -17.44
N CYS A 162 -31.27 25.73 -18.66
CA CYS A 162 -31.42 26.97 -19.43
C CYS A 162 -31.59 26.77 -20.96
N GLY A 163 -32.04 25.58 -21.37
CA GLY A 163 -32.36 25.26 -22.77
C GLY A 163 -31.21 24.66 -23.59
N TYR A 164 -31.41 24.54 -24.91
CA TYR A 164 -30.55 23.75 -25.81
C TYR A 164 -29.10 24.27 -25.88
N ASN A 165 -28.92 25.60 -25.83
CA ASN A 165 -27.61 26.26 -25.88
C ASN A 165 -27.09 26.69 -24.50
N CYS A 166 -27.50 25.99 -23.43
CA CYS A 166 -26.99 26.29 -22.10
C CYS A 166 -25.51 25.91 -22.00
N TYR A 167 -24.65 26.91 -21.90
CA TYR A 167 -23.22 26.74 -21.64
C TYR A 167 -22.90 26.87 -20.16
N TYR A 168 -23.89 26.71 -19.27
CA TYR A 168 -23.67 26.79 -17.83
C TYR A 168 -23.70 25.41 -17.21
N TRP A 169 -22.64 25.13 -16.46
CA TRP A 169 -22.46 23.87 -15.74
C TRP A 169 -22.30 24.18 -14.26
N TYR A 170 -23.04 23.44 -13.45
CA TYR A 170 -22.81 23.41 -12.01
C TYR A 170 -21.96 22.18 -11.69
N MET A 171 -21.08 22.33 -10.71
CA MET A 171 -20.24 21.27 -10.18
C MET A 171 -20.32 21.28 -8.65
N SER A 172 -20.44 20.10 -8.07
CA SER A 172 -20.44 19.84 -6.64
C SER A 172 -19.56 18.64 -6.36
N THR A 173 -18.61 18.81 -5.45
CA THR A 173 -17.86 17.70 -4.87
C THR A 173 -18.10 17.72 -3.38
N THR A 174 -18.61 16.62 -2.83
CA THR A 174 -19.06 16.53 -1.44
C THR A 174 -18.47 15.29 -0.79
N ASP A 175 -17.85 15.47 0.36
CA ASP A 175 -17.59 14.38 1.29
C ASP A 175 -18.94 13.94 1.89
N GLN A 176 -19.42 12.78 1.47
CA GLN A 176 -20.69 12.19 1.89
C GLN A 176 -20.64 11.71 3.35
N THR A 177 -19.44 11.51 3.91
CA THR A 177 -19.25 11.09 5.30
C THR A 177 -19.43 12.28 6.24
N THR A 178 -18.79 13.41 5.94
CA THR A 178 -18.77 14.59 6.83
C THR A 178 -19.76 15.68 6.43
N GLY A 179 -20.25 15.66 5.19
CA GLY A 179 -21.08 16.70 4.61
C GLY A 179 -20.31 17.93 4.10
N ALA A 180 -18.97 17.95 4.22
CA ALA A 180 -18.16 19.02 3.66
C ALA A 180 -18.28 19.06 2.13
N GLY A 181 -18.45 20.24 1.55
CA GLY A 181 -18.68 20.37 0.11
C GLY A 181 -17.95 21.56 -0.51
N SER A 182 -17.59 21.40 -1.78
CA SER A 182 -17.05 22.44 -2.64
C SER A 182 -17.95 22.56 -3.87
N PHE A 183 -18.28 23.79 -4.26
CA PHE A 183 -19.25 24.07 -5.33
C PHE A 183 -18.70 25.10 -6.32
N MET A 184 -19.05 24.97 -7.59
CA MET A 184 -18.69 25.92 -8.64
C MET A 184 -19.77 25.97 -9.72
N ASN A 185 -19.95 27.14 -10.34
CA ASN A 185 -20.66 27.26 -11.61
C ASN A 185 -19.72 27.87 -12.65
N VAL A 186 -19.71 27.32 -13.87
CA VAL A 186 -18.86 27.78 -14.97
C VAL A 186 -19.64 27.92 -16.26
N ALA A 187 -19.20 28.88 -17.08
CA ALA A 187 -19.63 28.98 -18.47
C ALA A 187 -18.71 28.09 -19.33
N ALA A 188 -19.10 26.82 -19.53
CA ALA A 188 -18.35 25.82 -20.30
C ALA A 188 -19.14 25.31 -21.53
N PRO A 189 -18.45 24.93 -22.61
CA PRO A 189 -19.07 24.45 -23.85
C PRO A 189 -19.88 23.15 -23.63
N THR A 190 -20.55 22.71 -24.69
CA THR A 190 -21.20 21.40 -24.70
C THR A 190 -20.17 20.28 -24.53
N MET A 191 -20.48 19.34 -23.64
CA MET A 191 -19.64 18.20 -23.31
C MET A 191 -20.12 16.94 -24.02
N TYR A 192 -19.18 16.10 -24.45
CA TYR A 192 -19.43 14.90 -25.26
C TYR A 192 -18.72 13.65 -24.73
N ASN A 193 -17.65 13.83 -23.96
CA ASN A 193 -16.90 12.73 -23.39
C ASN A 193 -16.89 12.82 -21.87
N VAL A 194 -16.77 11.67 -21.22
CA VAL A 194 -16.57 11.53 -19.78
C VAL A 194 -15.32 10.70 -19.50
N TYR A 195 -14.70 10.99 -18.36
CA TYR A 195 -13.48 10.34 -17.91
C TYR A 195 -13.56 9.94 -16.45
N VAL A 196 -12.95 8.81 -16.12
CA VAL A 196 -12.54 8.46 -14.77
C VAL A 196 -11.02 8.35 -14.81
N THR A 197 -10.33 9.12 -13.96
CA THR A 197 -8.89 9.34 -14.15
C THR A 197 -8.13 9.43 -12.84
N LEU A 198 -6.92 8.84 -12.85
CA LEU A 198 -5.78 9.13 -12.00
C LEU A 198 -4.79 9.95 -12.80
N GLU A 199 -4.61 11.21 -12.41
CA GLU A 199 -3.58 12.09 -12.95
C GLU A 199 -2.52 12.34 -11.88
N VAL A 200 -1.24 12.22 -12.23
CA VAL A 200 -0.12 12.41 -11.31
C VAL A 200 0.95 13.32 -11.91
N HIS A 201 1.65 14.03 -11.04
CA HIS A 201 2.78 14.89 -11.39
C HIS A 201 3.89 14.73 -10.35
N ASN A 202 5.14 14.87 -10.80
CA ASN A 202 6.34 14.73 -9.95
C ASN A 202 6.41 13.41 -9.17
N VAL A 203 5.90 12.31 -9.76
CA VAL A 203 6.10 10.96 -9.24
C VAL A 203 7.47 10.48 -9.69
N VAL A 204 8.31 10.07 -8.74
CA VAL A 204 9.69 9.60 -8.97
C VAL A 204 9.87 8.14 -8.58
N GLN A 205 8.99 7.61 -7.75
CA GLN A 205 8.99 6.23 -7.32
C GLN A 205 7.56 5.73 -7.08
N CYS A 206 7.37 4.42 -7.17
CA CYS A 206 6.02 3.85 -7.08
C CYS A 206 5.31 4.10 -5.73
N SER A 207 6.06 4.30 -4.64
CA SER A 207 5.50 4.68 -3.34
C SER A 207 4.88 6.09 -3.28
N ASP A 208 5.02 6.88 -4.35
CA ASP A 208 4.41 8.21 -4.47
C ASP A 208 2.93 8.13 -4.83
N TYR A 209 2.47 7.02 -5.42
CA TYR A 209 1.05 6.72 -5.63
C TYR A 209 0.31 6.49 -4.31
N PRO A 210 -1.04 6.60 -4.29
CA PRO A 210 -1.80 6.28 -3.08
C PRO A 210 -1.53 4.84 -2.60
N ALA A 211 -1.37 4.65 -1.29
CA ALA A 211 -0.98 3.34 -0.74
C ALA A 211 -2.12 2.30 -0.69
N SER A 212 -3.31 2.61 -1.25
CA SER A 212 -4.42 1.66 -1.36
C SER A 212 -4.28 0.70 -2.55
N GLY A 213 -3.43 0.99 -3.53
CA GLY A 213 -3.25 0.22 -4.76
C GLY A 213 -4.41 0.29 -5.76
N SER A 214 -5.60 0.69 -5.32
CA SER A 214 -6.69 0.98 -6.24
C SER A 214 -7.70 1.96 -5.66
N THR A 215 -8.48 2.57 -6.56
CA THR A 215 -9.64 3.38 -6.23
C THR A 215 -10.82 2.95 -7.09
N ASN A 216 -11.93 2.62 -6.43
CA ASN A 216 -13.18 2.26 -7.10
C ASN A 216 -14.05 3.51 -7.27
N PHE A 217 -14.40 3.81 -8.51
CA PHE A 217 -15.43 4.77 -8.88
C PHE A 217 -16.72 4.01 -9.16
N TYR A 218 -17.73 4.20 -8.33
CA TYR A 218 -18.99 3.46 -8.37
C TYR A 218 -20.20 4.38 -8.40
N ASN A 219 -21.38 3.81 -8.67
CA ASN A 219 -22.61 4.57 -8.92
C ASN A 219 -22.41 5.64 -10.00
N LEU A 220 -21.61 5.32 -11.03
CA LEU A 220 -21.38 6.23 -12.14
C LEU A 220 -22.67 6.38 -12.95
N ASN A 221 -23.12 7.62 -13.10
CA ASN A 221 -24.33 7.96 -13.84
C ASN A 221 -24.04 9.10 -14.81
N VAL A 222 -24.28 8.86 -16.10
CA VAL A 222 -24.09 9.83 -17.17
C VAL A 222 -25.45 10.20 -17.75
N GLY A 223 -25.76 11.49 -17.74
CA GLY A 223 -26.95 12.04 -18.38
C GLY A 223 -26.73 12.24 -19.87
N GLY A 224 -27.69 11.83 -20.70
CA GLY A 224 -27.63 11.99 -22.15
C GLY A 224 -26.84 10.92 -22.90
N GLY A 225 -26.30 9.91 -22.21
CA GLY A 225 -25.60 8.77 -22.80
C GLY A 225 -25.50 7.59 -21.83
N THR A 226 -25.10 6.41 -22.34
CA THR A 226 -24.88 5.20 -21.52
C THR A 226 -23.45 4.74 -21.73
N PRO A 227 -22.58 4.85 -20.71
CA PRO A 227 -21.16 4.55 -20.87
C PRO A 227 -20.88 3.12 -21.29
N GLY A 228 -20.13 2.99 -22.39
CA GLY A 228 -19.28 1.85 -22.67
C GLY A 228 -17.84 2.29 -22.50
N TRP A 229 -17.27 2.03 -21.33
CA TRP A 229 -15.91 2.46 -20.96
C TRP A 229 -14.88 1.84 -21.90
N GLY A 230 -14.06 2.69 -22.53
CA GLY A 230 -12.95 2.27 -23.37
C GLY A 230 -11.74 1.87 -22.51
N ASN A 231 -11.04 0.82 -22.92
CA ASN A 231 -9.76 0.47 -22.30
C ASN A 231 -8.66 1.34 -22.93
N GLN A 232 -8.03 2.20 -22.13
CA GLN A 232 -6.75 2.78 -22.50
C GLN A 232 -5.65 1.75 -22.16
N GLY A 233 -4.63 1.65 -23.02
CA GLY A 233 -3.49 0.78 -22.74
C GLY A 233 -2.68 1.31 -21.56
N PRO A 234 -2.10 0.44 -20.72
CA PRO A 234 -1.35 0.89 -19.55
C PRO A 234 -0.12 1.69 -20.00
N ILE A 235 0.14 2.81 -19.32
CA ILE A 235 1.36 3.61 -19.53
C ILE A 235 2.57 2.91 -18.88
N ASN A 236 2.33 1.99 -17.93
CA ASN A 236 3.29 1.10 -17.27
C ASN A 236 4.45 1.86 -16.60
N ASP A 237 4.11 2.86 -15.78
CA ASP A 237 5.05 3.58 -14.93
C ASP A 237 5.49 2.73 -13.73
N CYS A 238 4.55 1.96 -13.17
CA CYS A 238 4.74 1.02 -12.08
C CYS A 238 4.08 -0.34 -12.35
N PRO A 239 4.50 -1.40 -11.64
CA PRO A 239 3.77 -2.67 -11.64
C PRO A 239 2.31 -2.47 -11.16
N ASP A 240 1.40 -3.30 -11.67
CA ASP A 240 -0.02 -3.41 -11.29
C ASP A 240 -0.97 -2.29 -11.80
N GLU A 241 -0.42 -1.30 -12.50
CA GLU A 241 -1.13 -0.26 -13.24
C GLU A 241 -2.11 -0.85 -14.28
N SER A 242 -3.40 -0.59 -14.11
CA SER A 242 -4.45 -1.00 -15.04
C SER A 242 -5.81 -0.37 -14.73
N VAL A 243 -6.64 -0.23 -15.77
CA VAL A 243 -8.06 0.12 -15.62
C VAL A 243 -8.96 -1.09 -15.84
N ALA A 244 -9.92 -1.31 -14.92
CA ALA A 244 -10.96 -2.32 -15.06
C ALA A 244 -12.35 -1.68 -14.97
N ALA A 245 -13.18 -1.87 -16.00
CA ALA A 245 -14.55 -1.37 -16.04
C ALA A 245 -15.57 -2.52 -16.00
N TYR A 246 -16.61 -2.37 -15.19
CA TYR A 246 -17.67 -3.36 -15.02
C TYR A 246 -19.04 -2.71 -15.30
N GLY A 247 -19.54 -2.92 -16.51
CA GLY A 247 -20.76 -2.25 -16.98
C GLY A 247 -20.58 -0.74 -17.09
N SER A 248 -21.66 0.03 -16.95
CA SER A 248 -21.63 1.49 -17.07
C SER A 248 -21.35 2.22 -15.75
N SER A 249 -21.48 1.54 -14.60
CA SER A 249 -21.57 2.20 -13.29
C SER A 249 -20.36 1.99 -12.38
N LEU A 250 -19.39 1.14 -12.75
CA LEU A 250 -18.21 0.82 -11.96
C LEU A 250 -16.94 0.85 -12.82
N VAL A 251 -15.96 1.64 -12.37
CA VAL A 251 -14.60 1.70 -12.88
C VAL A 251 -13.63 1.56 -11.72
N ILE A 252 -12.60 0.74 -11.88
CA ILE A 252 -11.50 0.57 -10.93
C ILE A 252 -10.24 1.06 -11.60
N LEU A 253 -9.59 2.04 -10.98
CA LEU A 253 -8.24 2.45 -11.32
C LEU A 253 -7.30 1.69 -10.40
N ASN A 254 -6.51 0.78 -10.96
CA ASN A 254 -5.44 0.08 -10.24
C ASN A 254 -4.14 0.81 -10.55
N TYR A 255 -3.39 1.07 -9.49
CA TYR A 255 -2.07 1.68 -9.54
C TYR A 255 -1.17 0.87 -8.60
N TYR A 256 0.08 1.28 -8.46
CA TYR A 256 1.01 0.54 -7.61
C TYR A 256 0.43 0.32 -6.21
N TYR A 257 0.16 -0.94 -5.90
CA TYR A 257 0.01 -1.36 -4.52
C TYR A 257 1.42 -1.50 -3.99
N PRO A 258 1.89 -0.62 -3.07
CA PRO A 258 3.16 -0.89 -2.45
C PRO A 258 3.08 -2.30 -1.87
N PRO A 259 4.07 -3.17 -2.14
CA PRO A 259 4.16 -4.42 -1.40
C PRO A 259 4.01 -3.99 0.05
N PRO A 260 3.07 -4.62 0.78
CA PRO A 260 2.69 -4.15 2.10
C PRO A 260 3.99 -3.85 2.83
N PRO A 261 4.15 -2.65 3.43
CA PRO A 261 5.36 -2.33 4.17
C PRO A 261 5.66 -3.57 4.99
N PRO A 262 6.91 -4.11 4.95
CA PRO A 262 7.24 -5.33 5.68
C PRO A 262 6.56 -5.19 7.01
N PRO A 263 5.63 -6.11 7.36
CA PRO A 263 4.56 -5.86 8.31
C PRO A 263 5.15 -5.07 9.46
N PRO A 264 4.54 -3.94 9.89
CA PRO A 264 5.07 -3.22 11.05
C PRO A 264 5.40 -4.29 12.07
N PRO A 265 6.63 -4.32 12.62
CA PRO A 265 7.02 -5.44 13.46
C PRO A 265 5.90 -5.71 14.45
N GLY A 266 5.30 -6.87 14.28
CA GLY A 266 3.86 -7.08 14.41
C GLY A 266 3.42 -8.40 13.79
N GLY A 267 4.37 -9.30 13.57
CA GLY A 267 4.18 -10.61 14.20
C GLY A 267 3.99 -10.37 15.69
N GLY A 268 3.13 -11.14 16.31
CA GLY A 268 3.02 -11.12 17.75
C GLY A 268 4.39 -11.36 18.36
N CYS A 269 4.58 -10.84 19.56
CA CYS A 269 5.88 -10.74 20.19
C CYS A 269 5.97 -11.64 21.42
N VAL A 270 7.20 -12.04 21.74
CA VAL A 270 7.54 -12.67 23.01
C VAL A 270 8.04 -11.62 24.00
N ALA A 271 7.76 -11.80 25.29
CA ALA A 271 8.26 -10.90 26.33
C ALA A 271 9.79 -10.90 26.43
N GLN A 272 10.35 -9.79 26.93
CA GLN A 272 11.77 -9.73 27.30
C GLN A 272 12.13 -10.88 28.25
N GLY A 273 13.27 -11.53 28.00
CA GLY A 273 13.76 -12.64 28.80
C GLY A 273 13.27 -14.01 28.31
N THR A 274 12.35 -14.07 27.35
CA THR A 274 11.93 -15.34 26.75
C THR A 274 13.14 -16.09 26.18
N PRO A 275 13.37 -17.36 26.61
CA PRO A 275 14.47 -18.17 26.09
C PRO A 275 14.18 -18.63 24.66
N ILE A 276 15.01 -18.27 23.70
CA ILE A 276 14.94 -18.74 22.31
C ILE A 276 16.01 -19.80 22.10
N LEU A 277 15.63 -20.93 21.50
CA LEU A 277 16.55 -22.02 21.24
C LEU A 277 17.44 -21.69 20.04
N THR A 278 18.75 -21.85 20.22
CA THR A 278 19.78 -21.70 19.18
C THR A 278 20.64 -22.95 19.08
N ASN A 279 21.58 -22.98 18.13
CA ASN A 279 22.63 -23.99 18.05
C ASN A 279 23.57 -24.01 19.27
N HIS A 280 23.57 -22.96 20.10
CA HIS A 280 24.36 -22.84 21.33
C HIS A 280 23.54 -23.05 22.61
N GLY A 281 22.28 -23.49 22.47
CA GLY A 281 21.34 -23.63 23.58
C GLY A 281 20.39 -22.42 23.68
N TYR A 282 19.76 -22.24 24.84
CA TYR A 282 18.81 -21.16 25.05
C TYR A 282 19.53 -19.83 25.30
N VAL A 283 19.11 -18.80 24.57
CA VAL A 283 19.54 -17.41 24.78
C VAL A 283 18.31 -16.52 24.95
N PRO A 284 18.38 -15.45 25.77
CA PRO A 284 17.23 -14.57 25.95
C PRO A 284 16.98 -13.75 24.67
N VAL A 285 15.71 -13.57 24.31
CA VAL A 285 15.31 -12.95 23.03
C VAL A 285 15.97 -11.59 22.77
N GLN A 286 16.18 -10.76 23.80
CA GLN A 286 16.81 -9.44 23.65
C GLN A 286 18.30 -9.47 23.27
N SER A 287 18.95 -10.63 23.39
CA SER A 287 20.36 -10.78 23.03
C SER A 287 20.58 -11.13 21.56
N LEU A 288 19.52 -11.58 20.88
CA LEU A 288 19.58 -12.04 19.50
C LEU A 288 19.77 -10.89 18.51
N LYS A 289 20.57 -11.11 17.48
CA LYS A 289 20.88 -10.15 16.42
C LYS A 289 20.58 -10.69 15.03
N PRO A 290 20.06 -9.87 14.10
CA PRO A 290 19.89 -10.26 12.70
C PRO A 290 21.15 -10.92 12.13
N GLY A 291 20.96 -12.04 11.42
CA GLY A 291 22.03 -12.88 10.87
C GLY A 291 22.44 -14.07 11.74
N GLU A 292 22.07 -14.09 13.03
CA GLU A 292 22.30 -15.25 13.91
C GLU A 292 21.38 -16.42 13.56
N THR A 293 21.70 -17.62 14.07
CA THR A 293 20.91 -18.83 13.86
C THR A 293 20.09 -19.17 15.09
N VAL A 294 18.78 -19.30 14.90
CA VAL A 294 17.84 -19.88 15.89
C VAL A 294 17.36 -21.24 15.40
N LEU A 295 16.74 -22.03 16.27
CA LEU A 295 16.11 -23.29 15.88
C LEU A 295 14.61 -23.10 15.69
N GLY A 296 14.14 -23.46 14.49
CA GLY A 296 12.74 -23.69 14.17
C GLY A 296 12.42 -25.18 14.11
N PHE A 297 11.27 -25.50 13.54
CA PHE A 297 10.76 -26.86 13.44
C PHE A 297 10.17 -27.16 12.06
N ASP A 298 10.56 -28.30 11.50
CA ASP A 298 10.00 -28.87 10.28
C ASP A 298 8.78 -29.71 10.64
N LEU A 299 7.57 -29.18 10.41
CA LEU A 299 6.35 -29.93 10.65
C LEU A 299 6.18 -31.14 9.70
N LYS A 300 6.85 -31.15 8.54
CA LYS A 300 6.77 -32.25 7.58
C LYS A 300 7.68 -33.40 7.99
N ASN A 301 8.92 -33.09 8.40
CA ASN A 301 9.91 -34.09 8.77
C ASN A 301 9.94 -34.39 10.28
N GLY A 302 9.26 -33.58 11.10
CA GLY A 302 9.17 -33.75 12.54
C GLY A 302 10.50 -33.52 13.26
N GLN A 303 11.34 -32.60 12.78
CA GLN A 303 12.68 -32.33 13.34
C GLN A 303 12.93 -30.83 13.52
N THR A 304 13.83 -30.49 14.43
CA THR A 304 14.33 -29.11 14.53
C THR A 304 15.18 -28.77 13.32
N MET A 305 15.15 -27.50 12.90
CA MET A 305 15.96 -27.01 11.79
C MET A 305 16.61 -25.65 12.13
N PRO A 306 17.86 -25.40 11.70
CA PRO A 306 18.47 -24.10 11.84
C PRO A 306 17.83 -23.09 10.89
N LEU A 307 17.50 -21.91 11.42
CA LEU A 307 16.96 -20.80 10.65
C LEU A 307 17.75 -19.53 10.93
N ARG A 308 18.07 -18.80 9.87
CA ARG A 308 18.64 -17.47 10.01
C ARG A 308 17.60 -16.50 10.54
N LEU A 309 17.97 -15.76 11.58
CA LEU A 309 17.21 -14.65 12.11
C LEU A 309 17.29 -13.47 11.14
N VAL A 310 16.15 -13.04 10.62
CA VAL A 310 16.01 -11.92 9.70
C VAL A 310 15.90 -10.60 10.47
N SER A 311 15.05 -10.57 11.50
CA SER A 311 14.89 -9.40 12.37
C SER A 311 14.51 -9.78 13.79
N ASN A 312 14.87 -8.93 14.74
CA ASN A 312 14.48 -9.01 16.14
C ASN A 312 14.22 -7.59 16.64
N THR A 313 13.00 -7.11 16.46
CA THR A 313 12.65 -5.71 16.76
C THR A 313 11.99 -5.63 18.13
N VAL A 314 12.07 -4.46 18.77
CA VAL A 314 11.59 -4.27 20.15
C VAL A 314 10.52 -3.18 20.20
N THR A 315 9.45 -3.43 20.95
CA THR A 315 8.42 -2.44 21.28
C THR A 315 7.96 -2.60 22.74
N TRP A 316 7.03 -1.75 23.18
CA TRP A 316 6.40 -1.83 24.49
C TRP A 316 4.94 -2.27 24.36
N GLU A 317 4.53 -3.19 25.21
CA GLU A 317 3.15 -3.66 25.30
C GLU A 317 2.63 -3.51 26.72
N ASN A 318 1.37 -3.10 26.85
CA ASN A 318 0.73 -2.89 28.16
C ASN A 318 -0.06 -4.10 28.65
N SER A 319 -0.26 -5.10 27.78
CA SER A 319 -1.01 -6.31 28.10
C SER A 319 -0.44 -7.52 27.36
N LEU A 320 -0.22 -8.62 28.08
CA LEU A 320 0.26 -9.89 27.54
C LEU A 320 -0.64 -11.05 27.99
N ILE A 321 -0.53 -12.17 27.29
CA ILE A 321 -1.12 -13.46 27.68
C ILE A 321 -0.02 -14.33 28.28
N ARG A 322 -0.21 -14.71 29.54
CA ARG A 322 0.61 -15.71 30.24
C ARG A 322 -0.04 -17.07 30.09
N ILE A 323 0.72 -18.06 29.61
CA ILE A 323 0.26 -19.44 29.45
C ILE A 323 1.10 -20.34 30.37
N ASN A 324 0.44 -21.27 31.06
CA ASN A 324 1.05 -22.28 31.92
C ASN A 324 2.10 -21.66 32.88
N ASP A 325 1.66 -20.71 33.69
CA ASP A 325 2.43 -20.05 34.74
C ASP A 325 3.72 -19.35 34.25
N GLY A 326 3.71 -18.88 33.00
CA GLY A 326 4.85 -18.19 32.39
C GLY A 326 5.73 -19.07 31.53
N ALA A 327 5.30 -20.30 31.21
CA ALA A 327 5.91 -21.10 30.15
C ALA A 327 6.00 -20.31 28.84
N LEU A 328 4.95 -19.52 28.54
CA LEU A 328 4.94 -18.51 27.48
C LEU A 328 4.33 -17.21 28.02
N LEU A 329 4.88 -16.08 27.56
CA LEU A 329 4.37 -14.74 27.83
C LEU A 329 4.42 -13.93 26.54
N LEU A 330 3.26 -13.72 25.93
CA LEU A 330 3.11 -13.34 24.52
C LEU A 330 2.16 -12.16 24.35
N THR A 331 2.23 -11.45 23.22
CA THR A 331 1.15 -10.53 22.84
C THR A 331 -0.17 -11.26 22.67
N ALA A 332 -1.28 -10.60 22.99
CA ALA A 332 -2.61 -11.21 22.93
C ALA A 332 -3.06 -11.59 21.50
N THR A 333 -2.54 -10.88 20.51
CA THR A 333 -2.85 -11.08 19.08
C THR A 333 -1.59 -11.30 18.26
N ASN A 334 -1.79 -11.88 17.08
CA ASN A 334 -0.80 -12.04 16.02
C ASN A 334 0.42 -12.92 16.35
N GLN A 335 0.48 -13.63 17.49
CA GLN A 335 1.55 -14.59 17.81
C GLN A 335 1.03 -16.02 17.63
N PRO A 336 1.12 -16.62 16.43
CA PRO A 336 0.70 -18.00 16.23
C PRO A 336 1.39 -18.97 17.18
N ILE A 337 0.62 -19.93 17.71
CA ILE A 337 1.11 -21.04 18.51
C ILE A 337 0.61 -22.34 17.90
N TYR A 338 1.49 -23.33 17.77
CA TYR A 338 1.09 -24.64 17.26
C TYR A 338 0.38 -25.43 18.36
N THR A 339 -0.90 -25.73 18.14
CA THR A 339 -1.81 -26.29 19.15
C THR A 339 -2.55 -27.53 18.68
N ARG A 340 -3.17 -28.21 19.64
CA ARG A 340 -4.05 -29.35 19.43
C ARG A 340 -5.21 -29.33 20.41
N ASN A 341 -6.40 -29.65 19.92
CA ASN A 341 -7.55 -30.04 20.74
C ASN A 341 -8.17 -31.34 20.21
N SER A 342 -9.40 -31.67 20.61
CA SER A 342 -10.05 -32.93 20.23
C SER A 342 -10.40 -33.04 18.74
N THR A 343 -10.50 -31.92 18.01
CA THR A 343 -10.92 -31.87 16.61
C THR A 343 -9.94 -31.16 15.67
N TYR A 344 -8.91 -30.52 16.22
CA TYR A 344 -8.01 -29.66 15.46
C TYR A 344 -6.55 -29.85 15.89
N ILE A 345 -5.64 -29.87 14.91
CA ILE A 345 -4.19 -29.70 15.07
C ILE A 345 -3.76 -28.63 14.08
N GLY A 346 -3.11 -27.57 14.55
CA GLY A 346 -2.65 -26.49 13.69
C GLY A 346 -2.29 -25.23 14.45
N TRP A 347 -2.22 -24.11 13.74
CA TRP A 347 -1.83 -22.82 14.30
C TRP A 347 -3.04 -22.05 14.80
N VAL A 348 -3.05 -21.70 16.09
CA VAL A 348 -3.96 -20.67 16.62
C VAL A 348 -3.25 -19.33 16.54
N ARG A 349 -3.78 -18.43 15.71
CA ARG A 349 -3.15 -17.14 15.37
C ARG A 349 -3.00 -16.18 16.56
N ASP A 350 -4.00 -16.12 17.42
CA ASP A 350 -4.06 -15.15 18.53
C ASP A 350 -4.06 -15.90 19.88
N PRO A 351 -3.02 -15.73 20.73
CA PRO A 351 -2.92 -16.44 22.01
C PRO A 351 -4.12 -16.24 22.94
N GLN A 352 -4.80 -15.09 22.86
CA GLN A 352 -6.01 -14.82 23.66
C GLN A 352 -7.17 -15.79 23.37
N ASN A 353 -7.15 -16.50 22.23
CA ASN A 353 -8.19 -17.45 21.86
C ASN A 353 -7.94 -18.87 22.41
N LEU A 354 -6.79 -19.11 23.03
CA LEU A 354 -6.45 -20.41 23.62
C LEU A 354 -7.31 -20.71 24.84
N LYS A 355 -7.62 -21.99 25.03
CA LYS A 355 -8.47 -22.46 26.12
C LYS A 355 -7.77 -23.51 26.96
N VAL A 356 -8.07 -23.48 28.25
CA VAL A 356 -7.69 -24.56 29.17
C VAL A 356 -8.29 -25.88 28.66
N GLY A 357 -7.47 -26.94 28.67
CA GLY A 357 -7.80 -28.25 28.12
C GLY A 357 -7.31 -28.49 26.68
N GLU A 358 -6.92 -27.45 25.94
CA GLU A 358 -6.17 -27.60 24.70
C GLU A 358 -4.71 -27.96 25.00
N SER A 359 -3.87 -28.17 23.98
CA SER A 359 -2.45 -28.46 24.15
C SER A 359 -1.58 -27.61 23.24
N ILE A 360 -0.41 -27.19 23.72
CA ILE A 360 0.65 -26.53 22.96
C ILE A 360 1.79 -27.51 22.67
N TYR A 361 2.43 -27.39 21.51
CA TYR A 361 3.48 -28.33 21.11
C TYR A 361 4.86 -27.93 21.64
N ASN A 362 5.49 -28.81 22.41
CA ASN A 362 6.90 -28.72 22.76
C ASN A 362 7.74 -29.42 21.67
N ALA A 363 8.45 -28.61 20.89
CA ALA A 363 9.22 -29.05 19.73
C ALA A 363 10.56 -29.70 20.09
N VAL A 364 11.02 -29.55 21.33
CA VAL A 364 12.31 -30.12 21.78
C VAL A 364 12.17 -31.58 22.18
N ASN A 365 11.09 -31.92 22.88
CA ASN A 365 10.83 -33.29 23.32
C ASN A 365 9.69 -33.97 22.54
N HIS A 366 9.13 -33.29 21.54
CA HIS A 366 8.03 -33.77 20.69
C HIS A 366 6.75 -34.11 21.45
N GLN A 367 6.45 -33.39 22.54
CA GLN A 367 5.27 -33.63 23.37
C GLN A 367 4.21 -32.54 23.22
N TRP A 368 2.95 -32.96 23.28
CA TRP A 368 1.83 -32.05 23.46
C TRP A 368 1.64 -31.79 24.96
N VAL A 369 1.78 -30.52 25.36
CA VAL A 369 1.64 -30.09 26.76
C VAL A 369 0.26 -29.48 26.95
N PRO A 370 -0.56 -29.98 27.89
CA PRO A 370 -1.88 -29.41 28.13
C PRO A 370 -1.78 -27.97 28.63
N ILE A 371 -2.68 -27.12 28.15
CA ILE A 371 -2.89 -25.77 28.66
C ILE A 371 -3.74 -25.89 29.91
N TYR A 372 -3.20 -25.46 31.04
CA TYR A 372 -3.88 -25.48 32.34
C TYR A 372 -4.07 -24.07 32.93
N SER A 373 -3.35 -23.05 32.44
CA SER A 373 -3.59 -21.64 32.77
C SER A 373 -3.40 -20.73 31.55
N VAL A 374 -4.30 -19.74 31.41
CA VAL A 374 -4.24 -18.64 30.43
C VAL A 374 -4.70 -17.37 31.15
N GLU A 375 -3.81 -16.40 31.31
CA GLU A 375 -4.05 -15.19 32.11
C GLU A 375 -3.68 -13.92 31.34
N ASN A 376 -4.49 -12.87 31.46
CA ASN A 376 -4.12 -11.53 31.02
C ASN A 376 -3.19 -10.89 32.06
N VAL A 377 -2.04 -10.41 31.63
CA VAL A 377 -1.08 -9.67 32.45
C VAL A 377 -1.04 -8.24 31.97
N TYR A 378 -1.48 -7.30 32.80
CA TYR A 378 -1.49 -5.86 32.51
C TYR A 378 -0.27 -5.19 33.11
N ASP A 379 0.90 -5.43 32.52
CA ASP A 379 2.15 -4.81 32.93
C ASP A 379 2.92 -4.32 31.69
N ARG A 380 3.48 -3.12 31.78
CA ARG A 380 4.18 -2.49 30.67
C ARG A 380 5.51 -3.20 30.45
N THR A 381 5.55 -4.06 29.44
CA THR A 381 6.63 -5.01 29.20
C THR A 381 7.29 -4.73 27.86
N ARG A 382 8.63 -4.83 27.78
CA ARG A 382 9.32 -4.85 26.48
C ARG A 382 9.07 -6.19 25.82
N VAL A 383 8.68 -6.16 24.56
CA VAL A 383 8.43 -7.36 23.76
C VAL A 383 9.27 -7.34 22.49
N TYR A 384 9.53 -8.51 21.94
CA TYR A 384 10.41 -8.72 20.80
C TYR A 384 9.70 -9.52 19.70
N ASP A 385 9.69 -8.99 18.47
CA ASP A 385 9.20 -9.69 17.26
C ASP A 385 10.38 -10.39 16.58
N VAL A 386 10.40 -11.72 16.70
CA VAL A 386 11.43 -12.62 16.17
C VAL A 386 10.98 -13.10 14.79
N VAL A 387 11.70 -12.69 13.75
CA VAL A 387 11.40 -13.08 12.37
C VAL A 387 12.54 -13.92 11.82
N THR A 388 12.25 -15.15 11.46
CA THR A 388 13.19 -16.09 10.84
C THR A 388 13.00 -16.14 9.32
N GLU A 389 13.96 -16.73 8.60
CA GLU A 389 13.73 -17.15 7.22
C GLU A 389 12.74 -18.34 7.17
N GLY A 390 12.23 -18.65 5.97
CA GLY A 390 11.26 -19.74 5.77
C GLY A 390 11.72 -21.03 6.49
N PRO A 391 10.85 -21.71 7.27
CA PRO A 391 9.39 -21.67 7.31
C PRO A 391 8.77 -20.67 8.31
N ASN A 392 9.49 -19.63 8.74
CA ASN A 392 8.96 -18.53 9.57
C ASN A 392 8.38 -19.01 10.92
N ASN A 393 9.07 -19.93 11.58
CA ASN A 393 8.77 -20.33 12.96
C ASN A 393 10.05 -20.35 13.81
N PHE A 394 9.90 -20.44 15.13
CA PHE A 394 11.02 -20.58 16.07
C PHE A 394 10.58 -21.29 17.35
N ILE A 395 11.56 -21.77 18.12
CA ILE A 395 11.32 -22.48 19.38
C ILE A 395 11.63 -21.54 20.55
N ALA A 396 10.59 -21.20 21.33
CA ALA A 396 10.67 -20.36 22.52
C ALA A 396 10.29 -21.16 23.76
N ASN A 397 11.21 -21.23 24.72
CA ASN A 397 11.08 -22.02 25.95
C ASN A 397 10.64 -23.48 25.68
N GLY A 398 11.09 -24.04 24.55
CA GLY A 398 10.74 -25.38 24.09
C GLY A 398 9.47 -25.48 23.23
N TYR A 399 8.64 -24.43 23.16
CA TYR A 399 7.38 -24.42 22.41
C TYR A 399 7.52 -23.83 21.01
N LEU A 400 6.73 -24.36 20.08
CA LEU A 400 6.75 -23.93 18.68
C LEU A 400 5.86 -22.69 18.48
N LEU A 401 6.50 -21.58 18.13
CA LEU A 401 5.86 -20.28 17.91
C LEU A 401 6.06 -19.78 16.48
N ASP A 402 5.13 -18.92 16.10
CA ASP A 402 5.05 -18.18 14.86
C ASP A 402 4.87 -19.05 13.62
N TYR A 403 4.16 -18.50 12.64
CA TYR A 403 3.94 -19.09 11.34
C TYR A 403 3.36 -17.99 10.46
N LYS A 404 4.17 -17.52 9.51
CA LYS A 404 3.79 -16.45 8.56
C LYS A 404 3.67 -16.99 7.16
#